data_AF-A0A0C2M858-F1
#
_entry.id   AF-A0A0C2M858-F1
#
_cell.length_a   1.000
_cell.length_b   1.000
_cell.length_c   1.000
_cell.angle_alpha   90.00
_cell.angle_beta   90.00
_cell.angle_gamma   90.00
#
_symmetry.space_group_name_H-M   'P 1'
#
loop_
_entity.id
_entity.type
_entity.pdbx_description
1 polymer ?
#
loop_
_entity_poly.entity_id
_entity_poly.type
_entity_poly.pdbx_seq_one_letter_code
_entity_poly.pdbx_strand_id
1 'polypeptide(L)'
;MESSNNVVIDNYIQKSMNNDIDSQIECVRYFISYFKLTDKLKVDETFLKFFPDNLFRLFSSMSEDRTNVDNYDEMVFLLFNIFIFIYRNHNCVGDPKTRSFVNIFLKLIKNRDKHEAFPIEELLGFHQHLSVI
;
A
#
# COMPACT_ATOMS: atom_id res chain seq x y z
N MET A 1 20.94 14.57 0.08
CA MET A 1 19.58 14.12 0.45
C MET A 1 18.60 14.30 -0.70
N GLU A 2 18.46 15.47 -1.33
CA GLU A 2 17.56 15.63 -2.49
C GLU A 2 17.96 14.77 -3.71
N SER A 3 19.26 14.61 -3.97
CA SER A 3 19.76 13.75 -5.05
C SER A 3 19.35 12.28 -4.88
N SER A 4 19.41 11.76 -3.65
CA SER A 4 19.02 10.38 -3.35
C SER A 4 17.51 10.18 -3.47
N ASN A 5 16.69 11.14 -3.03
CA ASN A 5 15.23 11.05 -3.15
C ASN A 5 14.78 10.98 -4.61
N ASN A 6 15.37 11.80 -5.48
CA ASN A 6 15.03 11.81 -6.90
C ASN A 6 15.35 10.46 -7.55
N VAL A 7 16.50 9.85 -7.22
CA VAL A 7 16.85 8.51 -7.72
C VAL A 7 15.82 7.45 -7.30
N VAL A 8 15.35 7.49 -6.05
CA VAL A 8 14.31 6.55 -5.58
C VAL A 8 12.98 6.78 -6.32
N ILE A 9 12.59 8.04 -6.51
CA ILE A 9 11.36 8.41 -7.23
C ILE A 9 11.44 7.96 -8.70
N ASP A 10 12.53 8.25 -9.38
CA ASP A 10 12.70 7.90 -10.79
C ASP A 10 12.69 6.38 -11.00
N ASN A 11 13.38 5.63 -10.13
CA ASN A 11 13.37 4.18 -10.14
C ASN A 11 11.97 3.61 -9.88
N TYR A 12 11.21 4.21 -8.96
CA TYR A 12 9.83 3.82 -8.69
C TYR A 12 8.92 4.05 -9.89
N ILE A 13 9.02 5.22 -10.55
CA ILE A 13 8.23 5.54 -11.74
C ILE A 13 8.53 4.52 -12.85
N GLN A 14 9.81 4.25 -13.12
CA GLN A 14 10.22 3.30 -14.15
C GLN A 14 9.71 1.89 -13.85
N LYS A 15 9.96 1.37 -12.65
CA LYS A 15 9.56 0.00 -12.29
C LYS A 15 8.06 -0.17 -12.17
N SER A 16 7.32 0.86 -11.76
CA SER A 16 5.85 0.80 -11.65
C SER A 16 5.16 0.70 -13.01
N MET A 17 5.80 1.22 -14.08
CA MET A 17 5.29 1.15 -15.44
C MET A 17 5.64 -0.15 -16.18
N ASN A 18 6.54 -0.97 -15.62
CA ASN A 18 6.90 -2.25 -16.21
C ASN A 18 5.75 -3.26 -16.05
N ASN A 19 5.61 -4.22 -16.97
CA ASN A 19 4.58 -5.25 -16.88
C ASN A 19 4.90 -6.40 -15.90
N ASP A 20 6.10 -6.40 -15.33
CA ASP A 20 6.59 -7.43 -14.41
C ASP A 20 6.08 -7.18 -12.98
N ILE A 21 5.25 -8.10 -12.46
CA ILE A 21 4.59 -7.92 -11.16
C ILE A 21 5.58 -7.96 -10.00
N ASP A 22 6.60 -8.80 -10.07
CA ASP A 22 7.62 -8.92 -9.02
C ASP A 22 8.44 -7.63 -8.91
N SER A 23 8.85 -7.05 -10.05
CA SER A 23 9.48 -5.73 -10.10
C SER A 23 8.61 -4.62 -9.51
N GLN A 24 7.28 -4.67 -9.74
CA GLN A 24 6.34 -3.71 -9.17
C GLN A 24 6.21 -3.86 -7.64
N ILE A 25 6.13 -5.10 -7.14
CA ILE A 25 6.07 -5.39 -5.71
C ILE A 25 7.33 -4.89 -5.01
N GLU A 26 8.51 -5.21 -5.55
CA GLU A 26 9.79 -4.79 -4.99
C GLU A 26 9.92 -3.27 -4.96
N CYS A 27 9.54 -2.58 -6.05
CA CYS A 27 9.68 -1.12 -6.11
C CYS A 27 8.73 -0.42 -5.13
N VAL A 28 7.50 -0.94 -4.96
CA VAL A 28 6.54 -0.42 -3.99
C VAL A 28 7.05 -0.61 -2.56
N ARG A 29 7.56 -1.81 -2.22
CA ARG A 29 8.16 -2.08 -0.90
C ARG A 29 9.31 -1.15 -0.59
N TYR A 30 10.21 -0.99 -1.57
CA TYR A 30 11.37 -0.12 -1.42
C TYR A 30 10.95 1.34 -1.23
N PHE A 31 10.00 1.83 -2.03
CA PHE A 31 9.49 3.20 -1.94
C PHE A 31 8.84 3.46 -0.57
N ILE A 32 7.97 2.55 -0.12
CA ILE A 32 7.32 2.64 1.20
C ILE A 32 8.36 2.66 2.31
N SER A 33 9.32 1.74 2.29
CA SER A 33 10.38 1.67 3.30
C SER A 33 11.21 2.95 3.35
N TYR A 34 11.62 3.46 2.18
CA TYR A 34 12.45 4.65 2.07
C TYR A 34 11.74 5.93 2.54
N PHE A 35 10.45 6.07 2.19
CA PHE A 35 9.67 7.26 2.50
C PHE A 35 8.75 7.12 3.72
N LYS A 36 8.83 6.01 4.48
CA LYS A 36 7.94 5.70 5.62
C LYS A 36 7.80 6.86 6.62
N LEU A 37 8.91 7.54 6.92
CA LEU A 37 8.97 8.64 7.89
C LEU A 37 8.87 10.03 7.22
N THR A 38 8.73 10.09 5.91
CA THR A 38 8.65 11.34 5.15
C THR A 38 7.20 11.71 4.91
N ASP A 39 6.74 12.80 5.52
CA ASP A 39 5.44 13.41 5.24
C ASP A 39 5.62 14.59 4.29
N LYS A 40 5.80 14.28 3.00
CA LYS A 40 5.93 15.29 1.93
C LYS A 40 4.87 15.01 0.88
N LEU A 41 3.91 15.92 0.76
CA LEU A 41 2.79 15.82 -0.18
C LEU A 41 3.22 15.38 -1.59
N LYS A 42 4.29 15.97 -2.15
CA LYS A 42 4.79 15.63 -3.48
C LYS A 42 5.21 14.16 -3.63
N VAL A 43 5.76 13.56 -2.57
CA VAL A 43 6.15 12.14 -2.57
C VAL A 43 4.90 11.26 -2.58
N ASP A 44 3.90 11.61 -1.78
CA ASP A 44 2.66 10.85 -1.66
C ASP A 44 1.80 10.96 -2.94
N GLU A 45 1.73 12.15 -3.53
CA GLU A 45 1.13 12.38 -4.85
C GLU A 45 1.83 11.56 -5.94
N THR A 46 3.16 11.49 -5.90
CA THR A 46 3.94 10.69 -6.86
C THR A 46 3.64 9.21 -6.71
N PHE A 47 3.59 8.72 -5.46
CA PHE A 47 3.23 7.33 -5.16
C PHE A 47 1.85 6.98 -5.73
N LEU A 48 0.82 7.78 -5.42
CA LEU A 48 -0.53 7.52 -5.91
C LEU A 48 -0.62 7.60 -7.43
N LYS A 49 -0.07 8.66 -8.02
CA LYS A 49 -0.13 8.90 -9.46
C LYS A 49 0.50 7.75 -10.25
N PHE A 50 1.65 7.25 -9.81
CA PHE A 50 2.39 6.21 -10.52
C PHE A 50 2.21 4.82 -9.94
N PHE A 51 1.29 4.63 -8.99
CA PHE A 51 1.05 3.32 -8.40
C PHE A 51 0.77 2.27 -9.48
N PRO A 52 1.47 1.11 -9.46
CA PRO A 52 1.42 0.13 -10.55
C PRO A 52 0.02 -0.45 -10.79
N ASP A 53 -0.45 -0.39 -12.04
CA ASP A 53 -1.81 -0.82 -12.39
C ASP A 53 -2.01 -2.34 -12.26
N ASN A 54 -0.99 -3.16 -12.58
CA ASN A 54 -1.11 -4.62 -12.46
C ASN A 54 -1.24 -5.02 -10.99
N LEU A 55 -0.41 -4.45 -10.12
CA LEU A 55 -0.51 -4.65 -8.67
C LEU A 55 -1.86 -4.16 -8.10
N PHE A 56 -2.38 -3.02 -8.59
CA PHE A 56 -3.69 -2.53 -8.18
C PHE A 56 -4.83 -3.48 -8.59
N ARG A 57 -4.78 -4.02 -9.82
CA ARG A 57 -5.75 -5.02 -10.30
C ARG A 57 -5.66 -6.33 -9.52
N LEU A 58 -4.44 -6.75 -9.16
CA LEU A 58 -4.23 -7.93 -8.32
C LEU A 58 -4.94 -7.79 -6.97
N PHE A 59 -4.73 -6.66 -6.27
CA PHE A 59 -5.42 -6.41 -4.99
C PHE A 59 -6.94 -6.33 -5.16
N SER A 60 -7.41 -5.69 -6.23
CA SER A 60 -8.84 -5.62 -6.54
C SER A 60 -9.43 -7.03 -6.70
N SER A 61 -8.76 -7.91 -7.47
CA SER A 61 -9.16 -9.30 -7.66
C SER A 61 -9.15 -10.10 -6.36
N MET A 62 -8.11 -9.94 -5.53
CA MET A 62 -8.03 -10.58 -4.21
C MET A 62 -9.20 -10.18 -3.30
N SER A 63 -9.66 -8.93 -3.40
CA SER A 63 -10.76 -8.41 -2.58
C SER A 63 -12.14 -8.93 -3.00
N GLU A 64 -12.26 -9.60 -4.14
CA GLU A 64 -13.53 -10.07 -4.72
C GLU A 64 -13.75 -11.59 -4.55
N ASP A 65 -13.24 -12.18 -3.47
CA ASP A 65 -13.39 -13.61 -3.14
C ASP A 65 -12.76 -14.58 -4.17
N ARG A 66 -11.80 -14.13 -4.98
CA ARG A 66 -11.02 -15.01 -5.88
C ARG A 66 -9.81 -15.55 -5.13
N THR A 67 -9.99 -16.69 -4.48
CA THR A 67 -9.12 -17.25 -3.41
C THR A 67 -7.91 -18.07 -3.87
N ASN A 68 -7.50 -17.99 -5.14
CA ASN A 68 -6.26 -18.64 -5.61
C ASN A 68 -5.26 -17.59 -6.10
N VAL A 69 -4.76 -16.77 -5.17
CA VAL A 69 -3.56 -15.95 -5.43
C VAL A 69 -2.43 -16.57 -4.63
N ASP A 70 -1.40 -17.04 -5.33
CA ASP A 70 -0.16 -17.49 -4.69
C ASP A 70 0.40 -16.36 -3.81
N ASN A 71 0.91 -16.70 -2.63
CA ASN A 71 1.40 -15.74 -1.63
C ASN A 71 0.34 -14.74 -1.13
N TYR A 72 -0.92 -15.19 -0.98
CA TYR A 72 -2.05 -14.37 -0.49
C TYR A 72 -1.70 -13.56 0.77
N ASP A 73 -1.13 -14.21 1.78
CA ASP A 73 -0.79 -13.56 3.06
C ASP A 73 0.25 -12.45 2.89
N GLU A 74 1.24 -12.68 2.03
CA GLU A 74 2.26 -11.69 1.70
C GLU A 74 1.66 -10.48 0.97
N MET A 75 0.70 -10.73 0.07
CA MET A 75 -0.01 -9.68 -0.64
C MET A 75 -0.95 -8.89 0.27
N VAL A 76 -1.61 -9.55 1.22
CA VAL A 76 -2.37 -8.89 2.28
C VAL A 76 -1.44 -7.98 3.08
N PHE A 77 -0.32 -8.50 3.58
CA PHE A 77 0.66 -7.71 4.33
C PHE A 77 1.19 -6.50 3.52
N LEU A 78 1.45 -6.67 2.23
CA LEU A 78 1.85 -5.57 1.35
C LEU A 78 0.74 -4.51 1.25
N LEU A 79 -0.51 -4.91 1.05
CA LEU A 79 -1.63 -3.98 0.99
C LEU A 79 -1.80 -3.19 2.29
N PHE A 80 -1.61 -3.83 3.44
CA PHE A 80 -1.61 -3.16 4.75
C PHE A 80 -0.53 -2.08 4.84
N ASN A 81 0.69 -2.39 4.42
CA ASN A 81 1.77 -1.42 4.39
C ASN A 81 1.47 -0.25 3.45
N ILE A 82 0.84 -0.51 2.29
CA ILE A 82 0.37 0.52 1.36
C ILE A 82 -0.70 1.38 2.02
N PHE A 83 -1.66 0.76 2.71
CA PHE A 83 -2.72 1.48 3.42
C PHE A 83 -2.13 2.43 4.47
N ILE A 84 -1.26 1.93 5.36
CA ILE A 84 -0.56 2.74 6.36
C ILE A 84 0.22 3.88 5.69
N PHE A 85 0.94 3.58 4.61
CA PHE A 85 1.71 4.57 3.88
C PHE A 85 0.81 5.69 3.33
N ILE A 86 -0.27 5.37 2.63
CA ILE A 86 -1.17 6.37 2.06
C ILE A 86 -1.85 7.20 3.16
N TYR A 87 -2.27 6.56 4.26
CA TYR A 87 -3.04 7.20 5.32
C TYR A 87 -2.24 8.04 6.29
N ARG A 88 -0.90 7.97 6.26
CA ARG A 88 -0.06 8.85 7.10
C ARG A 88 -0.22 10.33 6.75
N ASN A 89 -0.57 10.64 5.49
CA ASN A 89 -0.76 12.01 5.01
C ASN A 89 -2.24 12.31 4.74
N HIS A 90 -2.86 13.07 5.64
CA HIS A 90 -4.28 13.40 5.55
C HIS A 90 -4.67 14.20 4.29
N ASN A 91 -3.71 14.87 3.64
CA ASN A 91 -3.96 15.63 2.41
C ASN A 91 -4.33 14.73 1.22
N CYS A 92 -3.93 13.45 1.25
CA CYS A 92 -4.19 12.50 0.18
C CYS A 92 -5.54 11.75 0.32
N VAL A 93 -6.29 11.98 1.39
CA VAL A 93 -7.57 11.27 1.67
C VAL A 93 -8.65 11.60 0.63
N GLY A 94 -8.62 12.81 0.05
CA GLY A 94 -9.56 13.22 -1.00
C GLY A 94 -9.29 12.57 -2.36
N ASP A 95 -8.09 11.99 -2.57
CA ASP A 95 -7.70 11.42 -3.85
C ASP A 95 -8.58 10.21 -4.23
N PRO A 96 -9.06 10.10 -5.48
CA PRO A 96 -9.88 8.97 -5.93
C PRO A 96 -9.17 7.61 -5.81
N LYS A 97 -7.85 7.56 -6.00
CA LYS A 97 -7.08 6.32 -5.90
C LYS A 97 -6.93 5.90 -4.44
N THR A 98 -6.69 6.83 -3.53
CA THR A 98 -6.76 6.59 -2.07
C THR A 98 -8.09 5.97 -1.67
N ARG A 99 -9.22 6.56 -2.10
CA ARG A 99 -10.56 6.00 -1.85
C ARG A 99 -10.73 4.59 -2.41
N SER A 100 -10.12 4.30 -3.55
CA SER A 100 -10.17 2.97 -4.15
C SER A 100 -9.40 1.95 -3.32
N PHE A 101 -8.23 2.31 -2.77
CA PHE A 101 -7.50 1.46 -1.82
C PHE A 101 -8.31 1.16 -0.56
N VAL A 102 -9.04 2.13 -0.01
CA VAL A 102 -9.95 1.89 1.13
C VAL A 102 -10.99 0.85 0.77
N ASN A 103 -11.62 0.98 -0.39
CA ASN A 103 -12.66 0.06 -0.80
C ASN A 103 -12.12 -1.37 -0.93
N ILE A 104 -10.92 -1.53 -1.50
CA ILE A 104 -10.22 -2.83 -1.58
C ILE A 104 -9.94 -3.37 -0.19
N PHE A 105 -9.38 -2.54 0.70
CA PHE A 105 -9.03 -2.92 2.06
C PHE A 105 -10.25 -3.34 2.89
N LEU A 106 -11.35 -2.59 2.82
CA LEU A 106 -12.61 -2.92 3.49
C LEU A 106 -13.24 -4.20 2.96
N LYS A 107 -13.20 -4.43 1.65
CA LYS A 107 -13.66 -5.69 1.05
C LYS A 107 -12.83 -6.88 1.56
N LEU A 108 -11.51 -6.74 1.65
CA LEU A 108 -10.64 -7.78 2.20
C LEU A 108 -10.93 -8.07 3.68
N ILE A 109 -11.11 -7.04 4.51
CA ILE A 109 -11.52 -7.22 5.92
C ILE A 109 -12.87 -7.93 6.00
N LYS A 110 -13.84 -7.54 5.18
CA LYS A 110 -15.17 -8.13 5.21
C LYS A 110 -15.16 -9.61 4.80
N ASN A 111 -14.29 -9.98 3.86
CA ASN A 111 -14.18 -11.36 3.40
C ASN A 111 -13.29 -12.23 4.29
N ARG A 112 -12.73 -11.65 5.36
CA ARG A 112 -11.86 -12.32 6.32
C ARG A 112 -12.53 -13.42 7.13
N ASP A 113 -13.85 -13.41 7.32
CA ASP A 113 -14.54 -14.53 7.98
C ASP A 113 -14.37 -15.86 7.20
N LYS A 114 -13.72 -15.83 6.02
CA LYS A 114 -13.28 -16.99 5.24
C LYS A 114 -11.77 -17.32 5.34
N HIS A 115 -10.93 -16.46 5.93
CA HIS A 115 -9.46 -16.60 5.93
C HIS A 115 -8.80 -16.12 7.25
N GLU A 116 -8.11 -17.03 7.94
CA GLU A 116 -7.51 -16.83 9.28
C GLU A 116 -6.29 -15.88 9.32
N ALA A 117 -5.74 -15.43 8.19
CA ALA A 117 -4.41 -14.81 8.09
C ALA A 117 -4.32 -13.28 8.26
N PHE A 118 -5.33 -12.62 8.83
CA PHE A 118 -5.35 -11.15 8.91
C PHE A 118 -4.75 -10.65 10.24
N PRO A 119 -3.66 -9.85 10.24
CA PRO A 119 -2.99 -9.40 11.46
C PRO A 119 -3.77 -8.25 12.12
N ILE A 120 -4.87 -8.57 12.84
CA ILE A 120 -5.62 -7.59 13.66
C ILE A 120 -4.70 -6.87 14.62
N GLU A 121 -3.76 -7.61 15.22
CA GLU A 121 -2.93 -7.11 16.31
C GLU A 121 -2.09 -5.91 15.88
N GLU A 122 -1.64 -5.89 14.61
CA GLU A 122 -0.92 -4.75 14.04
C GLU A 122 -1.81 -3.53 13.81
N LEU A 123 -3.09 -3.73 13.49
CA LEU A 123 -4.09 -2.66 13.34
C LEU A 123 -4.47 -2.04 14.69
N LEU A 124 -4.63 -2.86 15.73
CA LEU A 124 -5.02 -2.40 17.06
C LEU A 124 -3.85 -1.80 17.86
N GLY A 125 -2.61 -2.17 17.54
CA GLY A 125 -1.40 -1.63 18.17
C GLY A 125 -1.20 -0.12 17.95
N PHE A 126 -1.74 0.46 16.87
CA PHE A 126 -1.66 1.91 16.62
C PHE A 126 -2.55 2.76 17.55
N HIS A 127 -3.47 2.14 18.31
CA HIS A 127 -4.31 2.87 19.26
C HIS A 127 -3.80 2.86 20.71
N GLN A 128 -2.77 2.07 21.05
CA GLN A 128 -2.27 2.00 22.43
C GLN A 128 -1.18 3.04 22.78
N HIS A 129 -0.71 3.86 21.83
CA HIS A 129 0.24 4.95 22.10
C HIS A 129 -0.34 6.37 22.09
N LEU A 130 -1.67 6.52 22.02
CA LEU A 130 -2.34 7.82 22.21
C LEU A 130 -3.18 7.91 23.50
N SER A 131 -2.97 6.98 24.42
CA SER A 131 -3.58 7.06 25.76
C SER A 131 -2.59 6.65 26.84
N VAL A 132 -1.47 7.36 26.91
CA VAL A 132 -0.77 7.62 28.18
C VAL A 132 -0.25 9.07 28.13
N ILE A 133 -0.95 9.92 28.89
CA ILE A 133 -0.55 11.17 29.57
C ILE A 133 0.78 11.80 29.14
#